data_AF-A0A3D4UXP9-F1
#
_entry.id   AF-A0A3D4UXP9-F1
#
_cell.length_a   1.000
_cell.length_b   1.000
_cell.length_c   1.000
_cell.angle_alpha   90.00
_cell.angle_beta   90.00
_cell.angle_gamma   90.00
#
_symmetry.space_group_name_H-M   'P 1'
#
loop_
_entity.id
_entity.type
_entity.pdbx_description
1 polymer ?
#
loop_
_entity_poly.entity_id
_entity_poly.type
_entity_poly.pdbx_seq_one_letter_code
_entity_poly.pdbx_strand_id
1 'polypeptide(L)'
;MSLDQTNNTDNSLYPKQKIEDEDDDSWQVSYLDIITILLGFLIILLSFSDLNNGEPFSVSELFKSSINESEFITTPIDNIKEELESLLEPEIQQGKLEIFRELNDVRIRFKSDDLYNSGKAELEDEASIILNRVLEA
;
A
#
# COMPACT_ATOMS: atom_id res chain seq x y z
N MET A 1 -43.11 55.42 -37.70
CA MET A 1 -42.21 54.88 -38.73
C MET A 1 -42.37 53.38 -38.67
N SER A 2 -43.21 52.87 -39.55
CA SER A 2 -43.74 51.50 -39.54
C SER A 2 -42.79 50.62 -40.35
N LEU A 3 -42.35 49.51 -39.76
CA LEU A 3 -41.73 48.37 -40.45
C LEU A 3 -42.58 47.18 -40.05
N ASP A 4 -43.72 47.03 -40.70
CA ASP A 4 -43.94 46.18 -41.88
C ASP A 4 -43.86 44.68 -41.52
N GLN A 5 -45.06 44.12 -41.39
CA GLN A 5 -45.31 42.70 -41.21
C GLN A 5 -45.10 42.01 -42.56
N THR A 6 -44.10 41.15 -42.65
CA THR A 6 -43.96 40.13 -43.71
C THR A 6 -43.33 38.90 -43.08
N ASN A 7 -43.59 37.65 -43.43
CA ASN A 7 -44.69 36.96 -44.08
C ASN A 7 -44.44 35.47 -43.77
N ASN A 8 -45.45 34.80 -43.22
CA ASN A 8 -45.85 33.41 -43.47
C ASN A 8 -44.83 32.46 -44.14
N THR A 9 -44.37 31.42 -43.42
CA THR A 9 -44.26 30.02 -43.91
C THR A 9 -44.21 29.06 -42.72
N ASP A 10 -45.34 28.90 -42.03
CA ASP A 10 -45.48 27.98 -40.89
C ASP A 10 -46.04 26.61 -41.35
N ASN A 11 -45.47 26.03 -42.42
CA ASN A 11 -45.89 24.73 -42.95
C ASN A 11 -44.69 23.76 -43.03
N SER A 12 -44.24 23.29 -41.86
CA SER A 12 -43.50 22.02 -41.80
C SER A 12 -44.50 20.87 -41.84
N LEU A 13 -44.40 19.99 -42.85
CA LEU A 13 -45.21 18.78 -43.01
C LEU A 13 -44.82 17.66 -42.02
N TYR A 14 -43.75 17.85 -41.26
CA TYR A 14 -43.37 16.93 -40.21
C TYR A 14 -44.14 17.29 -38.95
N PRO A 15 -44.68 16.29 -38.21
CA PRO A 15 -45.15 16.54 -36.85
C PRO A 15 -44.04 17.29 -36.11
N LYS A 16 -44.33 18.47 -35.55
CA LYS A 16 -43.42 19.10 -34.60
C LYS A 16 -43.35 18.13 -33.44
N GLN A 17 -42.33 17.27 -33.45
CA GLN A 17 -42.05 16.38 -32.34
C GLN A 17 -41.87 17.30 -31.15
N LYS A 18 -42.78 17.18 -30.18
CA LYS A 18 -42.60 17.83 -28.90
C LYS A 18 -41.31 17.20 -28.38
N ILE A 19 -40.21 17.93 -28.48
CA ILE A 19 -39.03 17.62 -27.69
C ILE A 19 -39.57 17.85 -26.29
N GLU A 20 -40.02 16.78 -25.64
CA GLU A 20 -40.18 16.81 -24.19
C GLU A 20 -38.81 17.25 -23.69
N ASP A 21 -38.78 18.33 -22.90
CA ASP A 21 -37.57 18.81 -22.28
C ASP A 21 -36.96 17.59 -21.58
N GLU A 22 -35.95 17.01 -22.20
CA GLU A 22 -35.37 15.72 -21.83
C GLU A 22 -34.73 15.99 -20.48
N ASP A 23 -35.41 15.59 -19.39
CA ASP A 23 -35.13 16.00 -18.01
C ASP A 23 -33.63 16.31 -17.84
N ASP A 24 -33.28 17.60 -17.76
CA ASP A 24 -31.90 18.12 -17.76
C ASP A 24 -31.04 17.51 -16.62
N ASP A 25 -31.66 16.74 -15.74
CA ASP A 25 -31.10 16.06 -14.58
C ASP A 25 -30.87 14.54 -14.80
N SER A 26 -31.20 13.97 -15.96
CA SER A 26 -31.04 12.52 -16.24
C SER A 26 -29.58 12.06 -16.13
N TRP A 27 -28.63 12.91 -16.49
CA TRP A 27 -27.19 12.62 -16.35
C TRP A 27 -26.74 12.49 -14.88
N GLN A 28 -27.50 13.07 -13.93
CA GLN A 28 -27.18 12.98 -12.51
C GLN A 28 -27.27 11.54 -12.01
N VAL A 29 -28.18 10.73 -12.57
CA VAL A 29 -28.35 9.32 -12.18
C VAL A 29 -27.10 8.51 -12.52
N SER A 30 -26.59 8.66 -13.75
CA SER A 30 -25.35 8.01 -14.19
C SER A 30 -24.12 8.52 -13.42
N TYR A 31 -24.10 9.81 -13.06
CA TYR A 31 -23.05 10.38 -12.22
C TYR A 31 -23.07 9.80 -10.79
N LEU A 32 -24.25 9.66 -10.21
CA LEU A 32 -24.43 9.06 -8.89
C LEU A 32 -24.06 7.58 -8.89
N ASP A 33 -24.38 6.83 -9.95
CA ASP A 33 -23.96 5.44 -10.09
C ASP A 33 -22.42 5.31 -10.06
N ILE A 34 -21.71 6.12 -10.85
CA ILE A 34 -20.24 6.15 -10.85
C ILE A 34 -19.65 6.47 -9.47
N ILE A 35 -20.21 7.46 -8.75
CA ILE A 35 -19.77 7.78 -7.38
C ILE A 35 -19.98 6.58 -6.45
N THR A 36 -21.14 5.92 -6.53
CA THR A 36 -21.43 4.77 -5.65
C THR A 36 -20.58 3.55 -5.99
N ILE A 37 -20.25 3.32 -7.26
CA ILE A 37 -19.30 2.29 -7.69
C ILE A 37 -17.90 2.61 -7.17
N LEU A 38 -17.45 3.86 -7.28
CA LEU A 38 -16.15 4.29 -6.74
C LEU A 38 -16.10 4.12 -5.22
N LEU A 39 -17.15 4.51 -4.51
CA LEU A 39 -17.27 4.35 -3.07
C LEU A 39 -17.30 2.87 -2.67
N GLY A 40 -18.06 2.03 -3.38
CA GLY A 40 -18.13 0.60 -3.15
C GLY A 40 -16.77 -0.06 -3.37
N PHE A 41 -16.08 0.29 -4.46
CA PHE A 41 -14.72 -0.15 -4.72
C PHE A 41 -13.74 0.30 -3.63
N LEU A 42 -13.84 1.55 -3.16
CA LEU A 42 -13.02 2.07 -2.07
C LEU A 42 -13.27 1.36 -0.74
N ILE A 43 -14.52 1.04 -0.42
CA ILE A 43 -14.89 0.27 0.78
C ILE A 43 -14.32 -1.15 0.70
N ILE A 44 -14.37 -1.78 -0.47
CA ILE A 44 -13.77 -3.10 -0.70
C ILE A 44 -12.25 -3.03 -0.53
N LEU A 45 -11.57 -2.03 -1.10
CA LEU A 45 -10.14 -1.80 -0.90
C LEU A 45 -9.81 -1.58 0.59
N LEU A 46 -10.61 -0.79 1.30
CA LEU A 46 -10.45 -0.54 2.73
C LEU A 46 -10.62 -1.83 3.56
N SER A 47 -11.53 -2.72 3.16
CA SER A 47 -11.76 -3.99 3.84
C SER A 47 -10.63 -5.00 3.63
N PHE A 48 -9.90 -4.93 2.51
CA PHE A 48 -8.71 -5.75 2.26
C PHE A 48 -7.42 -5.08 2.72
N SER A 49 -7.47 -3.83 3.18
CA SER A 49 -6.32 -3.18 3.80
C SER A 49 -6.11 -3.82 5.17
N ASP A 50 -5.29 -4.87 5.22
CA ASP A 50 -4.83 -5.46 6.48
C ASP A 50 -4.31 -4.33 7.38
N LEU A 51 -5.04 -4.05 8.47
CA LEU A 51 -4.54 -3.20 9.55
C LEU A 51 -3.50 -4.03 10.29
N ASN A 52 -2.28 -3.99 9.77
CA ASN A 52 -1.12 -4.61 10.40
C ASN A 52 -1.03 -4.07 11.84
N ASN A 53 -1.25 -4.94 12.82
CA ASN A 53 -1.16 -4.61 14.24
C ASN A 53 0.30 -4.53 14.68
N GLY A 54 1.02 -3.56 14.11
CA GLY A 54 2.41 -3.26 14.42
C GLY A 54 2.74 -1.86 13.91
N GLU A 55 2.49 -0.87 14.78
CA GLU A 55 2.71 0.57 14.61
C GLU A 55 1.86 1.27 13.53
N PRO A 56 1.18 2.40 13.85
CA PRO A 56 0.46 3.17 12.85
C PRO A 56 1.47 3.76 11.85
N PHE A 57 1.60 3.11 10.70
CA PHE A 57 2.40 3.59 9.59
C PHE A 57 1.87 4.96 9.15
N SER A 58 2.56 6.00 9.60
CA SER A 58 2.13 7.38 9.42
C SER A 58 2.37 7.79 7.97
N VAL A 59 1.30 7.86 7.18
CA VAL A 59 1.32 8.36 5.80
C VAL A 59 1.95 9.78 5.74
N SER A 60 1.83 10.54 6.81
CA SER A 60 2.47 11.86 6.93
C SER A 60 3.99 11.79 6.98
N GLU A 61 4.57 10.68 7.44
CA GLU A 61 6.01 10.45 7.55
C GLU A 61 6.59 10.05 6.20
N LEU A 62 5.88 9.23 5.44
CA LEU A 62 6.19 8.96 4.02
C LEU A 62 6.08 10.22 3.15
N PHE A 63 5.05 11.04 3.40
CA PHE A 63 4.90 12.27 2.63
C PHE A 63 6.03 13.26 2.95
N LYS A 64 6.42 13.37 4.23
CA LYS A 64 7.58 14.15 4.68
C LYS A 64 8.91 13.61 4.13
N SER A 65 9.07 12.29 3.99
CA SER A 65 10.28 11.71 3.41
C SER A 65 10.35 11.93 1.90
N SER A 66 9.22 11.92 1.20
CA SER A 66 9.15 12.14 -0.26
C SER A 66 9.40 13.60 -0.67
N ILE A 67 9.20 14.54 0.24
CA ILE A 67 9.39 15.98 -0.02
C ILE A 67 10.80 16.46 0.30
N ASN A 68 11.57 15.67 1.04
CA ASN A 68 12.94 15.98 1.46
C ASN A 68 13.91 14.92 0.91
N GLU A 69 13.95 14.79 -0.42
CA GLU A 69 14.90 13.92 -1.10
C GLU A 69 16.32 14.53 -1.04
N SER A 70 17.03 14.39 0.10
CA SER A 70 18.51 14.39 0.15
C SER A 70 19.13 14.05 1.52
N GLU A 71 18.43 13.40 2.46
CA GLU A 71 19.11 12.88 3.65
C GLU A 71 18.63 11.46 3.91
N PHE A 72 19.59 10.55 3.95
CA PHE A 72 19.44 9.14 4.24
C PHE A 72 18.58 9.00 5.50
N ILE A 73 17.30 8.67 5.34
CA ILE A 73 16.49 8.21 6.45
C ILE A 73 17.03 6.82 6.76
N THR A 74 18.00 6.73 7.67
CA THR A 74 18.27 5.46 8.34
C THR A 74 17.04 5.20 9.16
N THR A 75 16.16 4.34 8.67
CA THR A 75 15.04 3.90 9.49
C THR A 75 15.63 3.23 10.73
N PRO A 76 15.00 3.31 11.92
CA PRO A 76 15.54 2.65 13.11
C PRO A 76 15.86 1.16 12.88
N ILE A 77 15.12 0.51 11.98
CA ILE A 77 15.34 -0.87 11.52
C ILE A 77 16.64 -1.04 10.73
N ASP A 78 17.07 -0.05 9.95
CA ASP A 78 18.36 -0.09 9.23
C ASP A 78 19.53 -0.13 10.20
N ASN A 79 19.50 0.69 11.25
CA ASN A 79 20.57 0.71 12.25
C ASN A 79 20.66 -0.64 12.99
N ILE A 80 19.51 -1.21 13.38
CA ILE A 80 19.45 -2.53 14.03
C ILE A 80 19.98 -3.63 13.10
N LYS A 81 19.65 -3.55 11.81
CA LYS A 81 20.13 -4.50 10.81
C LYS A 81 21.65 -4.41 10.65
N GLU A 82 22.21 -3.20 10.52
CA GLU A 82 23.65 -2.98 10.40
C GLU A 82 24.40 -3.46 11.65
N GLU A 83 23.85 -3.23 12.84
CA GLU A 83 24.41 -3.70 14.11
C GLU A 83 24.42 -5.24 14.17
N LEU A 84 23.31 -5.89 13.83
CA LEU A 84 23.22 -7.34 13.78
C LEU A 84 24.14 -7.95 12.71
N GLU A 85 24.26 -7.34 11.52
CA GLU A 85 25.15 -7.78 10.45
C GLU A 85 26.62 -7.68 10.86
N SER A 86 27.00 -6.64 11.61
CA SER A 86 28.34 -6.45 12.16
C SER A 86 28.67 -7.47 13.26
N LEU A 87 27.74 -7.73 14.18
CA LEU A 87 27.93 -8.67 15.28
C LEU A 87 27.98 -10.13 14.82
N LEU A 88 27.24 -10.48 13.76
CA LEU A 88 27.06 -11.85 13.27
C LEU A 88 27.76 -12.10 11.93
N GLU A 89 28.66 -11.21 11.52
CA GLU A 89 29.45 -11.33 10.29
C GLU A 89 30.09 -12.71 10.11
N PRO A 90 30.75 -13.33 11.12
CA PRO A 90 31.39 -14.63 10.90
C PRO A 90 30.39 -15.76 10.68
N GLU A 91 29.22 -15.74 11.31
CA GLU A 91 28.15 -16.72 11.15
C GLU A 91 27.43 -16.57 9.80
N ILE A 92 27.26 -15.33 9.32
CA ILE A 92 26.73 -15.02 7.98
C ILE A 92 27.68 -15.54 6.90
N GLN A 93 28.99 -15.29 7.02
CA GLN A 93 29.99 -15.78 6.07
C GLN A 93 30.07 -17.31 6.01
N GLN A 94 29.80 -17.98 7.13
CA GLN A 94 29.72 -19.45 7.20
C GLN A 94 28.41 -20.01 6.64
N GLY A 95 27.44 -19.16 6.28
CA GLY A 95 26.14 -19.56 5.77
C GLY A 95 25.23 -20.21 6.83
N LYS A 96 25.51 -19.96 8.11
CA LYS A 96 24.71 -20.48 9.24
C LYS A 96 23.43 -19.69 9.44
N LEU A 97 23.46 -18.40 9.13
CA LEU A 97 22.32 -17.50 9.22
C LEU A 97 22.30 -16.44 8.14
N GLU A 98 21.11 -15.89 7.89
CA GLU A 98 20.87 -14.79 6.97
C GLU A 98 19.92 -13.78 7.61
N ILE A 99 20.17 -12.50 7.37
CA ILE A 99 19.39 -11.40 7.94
C ILE A 99 18.67 -10.67 6.81
N PHE A 100 17.36 -10.55 6.94
CA PHE A 100 16.50 -9.87 5.99
C PHE A 100 15.85 -8.66 6.65
N ARG A 101 15.81 -7.56 5.92
CA ARG A 101 15.04 -6.38 6.28
C ARG A 101 13.66 -6.48 5.64
N GLU A 102 12.61 -6.35 6.45
CA GLU A 102 11.26 -6.08 5.95
C GLU A 102 10.87 -4.63 6.27
N LEU A 103 9.60 -4.26 6.04
CA LEU A 103 9.17 -2.86 6.19
C LEU A 103 9.29 -2.37 7.64
N ASN A 104 8.88 -3.19 8.61
CA ASN A 104 8.81 -2.83 10.03
C ASN A 104 9.52 -3.83 10.95
N ASP A 105 10.14 -4.88 10.41
CA ASP A 105 10.84 -5.89 11.20
C ASP A 105 12.16 -6.35 10.55
N VAL A 106 12.95 -7.05 11.36
CA VAL A 106 14.15 -7.75 10.93
C VAL A 106 13.90 -9.25 11.06
N ARG A 107 13.99 -9.97 9.95
CA ARG A 107 13.85 -11.42 9.92
C ARG A 107 15.22 -12.07 9.90
N ILE A 108 15.51 -12.89 10.90
CA ILE A 108 16.73 -13.69 10.96
C ILE A 108 16.38 -15.14 10.62
N ARG A 109 17.05 -15.70 9.63
CA ARG A 109 16.89 -17.09 9.18
C ARG A 109 18.12 -17.90 9.54
N PHE A 110 17.94 -18.90 10.38
CA PHE A 110 18.98 -19.87 10.70
C PHE A 110 18.84 -21.12 9.86
N LYS A 111 19.95 -21.75 9.51
CA LYS A 111 19.96 -23.08 8.89
C LYS A 111 19.65 -24.14 9.96
N SER A 112 18.69 -25.01 9.67
CA SER A 112 18.20 -26.00 10.66
C SER A 112 19.27 -26.97 11.14
N ASP A 113 20.22 -27.34 10.28
CA ASP A 113 21.31 -28.27 10.62
C ASP A 113 22.27 -27.70 11.68
N ASP A 114 22.32 -26.37 11.83
CA ASP A 114 23.18 -25.69 12.81
C ASP A 114 22.44 -25.43 14.14
N LEU A 115 21.12 -25.64 14.18
CA LEU A 115 20.30 -25.45 15.37
C LEU A 115 20.01 -26.76 16.11
N TYR A 116 19.79 -27.84 15.35
CA TYR A 116 19.28 -29.10 15.88
C TYR A 116 20.00 -30.29 15.26
N ASN A 117 20.20 -31.31 16.10
CA ASN A 117 20.53 -32.65 15.62
C ASN A 117 19.39 -33.24 14.79
N SER A 118 19.73 -34.04 13.77
CA SER A 118 18.74 -34.72 12.92
C SER A 118 17.75 -35.53 13.76
N GLY A 119 16.45 -35.23 13.60
CA GLY A 119 15.37 -35.92 14.30
C GLY A 119 15.20 -35.53 15.77
N LYS A 120 15.88 -34.48 16.25
CA LYS A 120 15.72 -33.92 17.60
C LYS A 120 15.22 -32.47 17.52
N ALA A 121 14.58 -32.01 18.59
CA ALA A 121 14.14 -30.62 18.76
C ALA A 121 14.88 -29.89 19.90
N GLU A 122 15.90 -30.54 20.46
CA GLU A 122 16.77 -29.97 21.49
C GLU A 122 17.85 -29.14 20.81
N LEU A 123 18.02 -27.90 21.26
CA LEU A 123 19.02 -26.98 20.74
C LEU A 123 20.43 -27.51 21.02
N GLU A 124 21.31 -27.36 20.04
CA GLU A 124 22.73 -27.63 20.28
C GLU A 124 23.39 -26.56 21.16
N ASP A 125 24.49 -26.94 21.82
CA ASP A 125 25.28 -26.01 22.63
C ASP A 125 25.83 -24.86 21.77
N GLU A 126 26.26 -25.15 20.54
CA GLU A 126 26.74 -24.14 19.58
C GLU A 126 25.62 -23.18 19.14
N ALA A 127 24.43 -23.71 18.88
CA ALA A 127 23.25 -22.92 18.53
C ALA A 127 22.86 -21.93 19.65
N SER A 128 22.99 -22.37 20.90
CA SER A 128 22.70 -21.55 22.08
C SER A 128 23.64 -20.34 22.18
N ILE A 129 24.90 -20.49 21.78
CA ILE A 129 25.88 -19.39 21.75
C ILE A 129 25.48 -18.33 20.72
N ILE A 130 25.08 -18.76 19.52
CA ILE A 130 24.67 -17.85 18.44
C ILE A 130 23.38 -17.11 18.83
N LEU A 131 22.39 -17.81 19.39
CA LEU A 131 21.14 -17.21 19.85
C LEU A 131 21.36 -16.20 20.99
N ASN A 132 22.26 -16.49 21.93
CA ASN A 132 22.58 -15.54 22.99
C ASN A 132 23.24 -14.27 22.45
N ARG A 133 24.10 -14.37 21.43
CA ARG A 133 24.67 -13.19 20.76
C ARG A 133 23.61 -12.30 20.11
N VAL A 134 22.59 -12.90 19.51
CA VAL A 134 21.46 -12.17 18.92
C VAL A 134 20.64 -11.45 20.01
N LEU A 135 20.54 -12.02 21.22
CA LEU A 135 19.83 -11.43 22.35
C LEU A 135 20.62 -10.30 23.05
N GLU A 136 21.94 -10.25 22.85
CA GLU A 136 22.81 -9.21 23.42
C GLU A 136 22.92 -7.96 22.54
N ALA A 137 22.46 -8.04 21.29
CA ALA A 137 22.31 -6.92 20.38
C ALA A 137 21.05 -6.09 20.74
#